data_AF-A0A4V1T0C6-F1
#
_entry.id   AF-A0A4V1T0C6-F1
#
_cell.length_a   1.000
_cell.length_b   1.000
_cell.length_c   1.000
_cell.angle_alpha   90.00
_cell.angle_beta   90.00
_cell.angle_gamma   90.00
#
_symmetry.space_group_name_H-M   'P 1'
#
loop_
_entity.id
_entity.type
_entity.pdbx_description
1 polymer ?
#
loop_
_entity_poly.entity_id
_entity_poly.type
_entity_poly.pdbx_seq_one_letter_code
_entity_poly.pdbx_strand_id
1 'polypeptide(L)'
;MAVDSAEGVISHIQADFADKRDSQYLPSIATGLQARLKDNELVMANLLADTGYANGYNYSLLERKGITGWVPVFGQYKPEIEGFPYNKEKDEYSCPVNKPLPFKGFYTDPDGAVFKNYWAAAKDCKVCPMKANCVPNIPCRKITKTVYDEQYLRAYARQHSRRGRQMKKLRQSTVEPVFTSNARFTYLFRKYIPVLLKAN
;
A
#
# COMPACT_ATOMS: atom_id res chain seq x y z
N MET A 1 -0.35 -4.19 -18.07
CA MET A 1 -0.82 -3.14 -19.04
C MET A 1 -1.35 -1.93 -18.29
N ALA A 2 -1.25 -0.73 -18.85
CA ALA A 2 -1.79 0.52 -18.30
C ALA A 2 -2.73 1.23 -19.27
N VAL A 3 -3.89 1.69 -18.77
CA VAL A 3 -4.95 2.32 -19.57
C VAL A 3 -5.36 3.65 -18.94
N ASP A 4 -5.61 4.67 -19.75
CA ASP A 4 -6.32 5.88 -19.31
C ASP A 4 -7.78 5.52 -19.02
N SER A 5 -8.17 5.57 -17.76
CA SER A 5 -9.54 5.23 -17.34
C SER A 5 -10.60 6.26 -17.75
N ALA A 6 -10.22 7.42 -18.29
CA ALA A 6 -11.17 8.39 -18.85
C ALA A 6 -11.51 8.09 -20.32
N GLU A 7 -10.49 7.83 -21.14
CA GLU A 7 -10.63 7.71 -22.60
C GLU A 7 -10.48 6.27 -23.11
N GLY A 8 -10.04 5.33 -22.27
CA GLY A 8 -9.81 3.93 -22.68
C GLY A 8 -8.54 3.73 -23.52
N VAL A 9 -7.66 4.73 -23.59
CA VAL A 9 -6.41 4.67 -24.37
C VAL A 9 -5.36 3.84 -23.62
N ILE A 10 -4.76 2.86 -24.30
CA ILE A 10 -3.63 2.10 -23.77
C ILE A 10 -2.40 3.00 -23.78
N SER A 11 -1.93 3.38 -22.59
CA SER A 11 -0.78 4.28 -22.41
C SER A 11 0.54 3.53 -22.17
N HIS A 12 0.45 2.25 -21.79
CA HIS A 12 1.61 1.39 -21.60
C HIS A 12 1.26 -0.08 -21.75
N ILE A 13 2.11 -0.83 -22.45
CA ILE A 13 2.10 -2.28 -22.49
C ILE A 13 3.53 -2.76 -22.22
N GLN A 14 3.64 -3.79 -21.38
CA GLN A 14 4.89 -4.50 -21.12
C GLN A 14 4.58 -5.97 -20.92
N ALA A 15 5.53 -6.83 -21.29
CA ALA A 15 5.54 -8.23 -20.94
C ALA A 15 6.48 -8.40 -19.74
N ASP A 16 6.00 -9.08 -18.71
CA ASP A 16 6.72 -9.35 -17.48
C ASP A 16 6.95 -10.86 -17.34
N PHE A 17 8.00 -11.26 -16.62
CA PHE A 17 8.25 -12.66 -16.33
C PHE A 17 7.25 -13.19 -15.28
N ALA A 18 6.78 -14.43 -15.44
CA ALA A 18 5.82 -15.04 -14.52
C ALA A 18 6.43 -15.49 -13.18
N ASP A 19 7.74 -15.29 -12.97
CA ASP A 19 8.48 -15.73 -11.78
C ASP A 19 8.39 -14.74 -10.60
N LYS A 20 7.88 -13.53 -10.82
CA LYS A 20 7.79 -12.47 -9.81
C LYS A 20 6.35 -12.07 -9.53
N ARG A 21 6.12 -11.60 -8.30
CA ARG A 21 4.84 -11.02 -7.87
C ARG A 21 4.58 -9.71 -8.59
N ASP A 22 3.33 -9.44 -8.97
CA ASP A 22 2.91 -8.17 -9.61
C ASP A 22 3.42 -6.92 -8.90
N SER A 23 3.41 -6.94 -7.56
CA SER A 23 3.91 -5.84 -6.74
C SER A 23 5.36 -5.44 -7.03
N GLN A 24 6.19 -6.33 -7.61
CA GLN A 24 7.57 -6.02 -8.02
C GLN A 24 7.65 -5.26 -9.35
N TYR A 25 6.59 -5.29 -10.17
CA TYR A 25 6.54 -4.65 -11.48
C TYR A 25 5.96 -3.22 -11.45
N LEU A 26 5.17 -2.86 -10.43
CA LEU A 26 4.64 -1.50 -10.31
C LEU A 26 5.72 -0.40 -10.42
N PRO A 27 6.92 -0.55 -9.83
CA PRO A 27 7.96 0.48 -9.92
C PRO A 27 8.44 0.77 -11.34
N SER A 28 8.64 -0.27 -12.16
CA SER A 28 9.07 -0.11 -13.55
C SER A 28 7.94 0.50 -14.38
N ILE A 29 6.71 -0.01 -14.24
CA ILE A 29 5.52 0.49 -14.94
C ILE A 29 5.30 1.97 -14.63
N ALA A 30 5.20 2.32 -13.34
CA ALA A 30 4.91 3.68 -12.91
C ALA A 30 6.00 4.66 -13.34
N THR A 31 7.27 4.24 -13.33
CA THR A 31 8.38 5.10 -13.75
C THR A 31 8.37 5.32 -15.26
N GLY A 32 8.26 4.25 -16.05
CA GLY A 32 8.24 4.36 -17.52
C GLY A 32 7.03 5.14 -18.03
N LEU A 33 5.86 4.91 -17.44
CA LEU A 33 4.65 5.62 -17.80
C LEU A 33 4.70 7.10 -17.40
N GLN A 34 5.20 7.42 -16.21
CA GLN A 34 5.34 8.81 -15.78
C GLN A 34 6.28 9.61 -16.69
N ALA A 35 7.39 9.00 -17.13
CA ALA A 35 8.31 9.62 -18.09
C ALA A 35 7.61 9.88 -19.43
N ARG A 36 6.98 8.85 -20.01
CA ARG A 36 6.29 8.97 -21.30
C ARG A 36 5.17 10.02 -21.29
N LEU A 37 4.39 10.08 -20.20
CA LEU A 37 3.35 11.09 -20.05
C LEU A 37 3.95 12.49 -19.96
N LYS A 38 5.03 12.66 -19.19
CA LYS A 38 5.74 13.94 -19.06
C LYS A 38 6.27 14.43 -20.40
N ASP A 39 6.81 13.54 -21.23
CA ASP A 39 7.30 13.87 -22.59
C ASP A 39 6.19 14.38 -23.51
N ASN A 40 4.92 14.09 -23.18
CA ASN A 40 3.73 14.56 -23.88
C ASN A 40 3.00 15.66 -23.09
N GLU A 41 3.65 16.31 -22.13
CA GLU A 41 3.10 17.38 -21.28
C GLU A 41 1.89 16.94 -20.40
N LEU A 42 1.81 15.63 -20.12
CA LEU A 42 0.75 15.01 -19.32
C LEU A 42 1.28 14.60 -17.94
N VAL A 43 0.42 14.69 -16.93
CA VAL A 43 0.74 14.35 -15.54
C VAL A 43 -0.08 13.16 -15.07
N MET A 44 0.61 12.10 -14.64
CA MET A 44 -0.02 10.98 -13.92
C MET A 44 -0.25 11.38 -12.45
N ALA A 45 -1.45 11.87 -12.14
CA ALA A 45 -1.79 12.24 -10.76
C ALA A 45 -2.42 11.09 -9.95
N ASN A 46 -3.08 10.15 -10.62
CA ASN A 46 -3.78 9.03 -9.97
C ASN A 46 -3.39 7.72 -10.66
N LEU A 47 -3.13 6.70 -9.86
CA LEU A 47 -2.87 5.34 -10.33
C LEU A 47 -3.78 4.37 -9.58
N LEU A 48 -4.68 3.72 -10.30
CA LEU A 48 -5.50 2.62 -9.81
C LEU A 48 -4.78 1.32 -10.14
N ALA A 49 -4.71 0.40 -9.19
CA ALA A 49 -4.16 -0.92 -9.46
C ALA A 49 -4.89 -1.99 -8.64
N ASP A 50 -4.80 -3.23 -9.09
CA ASP A 50 -5.33 -4.38 -8.36
C ASP A 50 -4.55 -4.66 -7.07
N THR A 51 -5.15 -5.46 -6.20
CA THR A 51 -4.55 -5.87 -4.91
C THR A 51 -3.20 -6.56 -5.07
N GLY A 52 -2.93 -7.23 -6.19
CA GLY A 52 -1.62 -7.84 -6.47
C GLY A 52 -0.45 -6.85 -6.42
N TYR A 53 -0.71 -5.56 -6.63
CA TYR A 53 0.30 -4.50 -6.57
C TYR A 53 0.49 -3.87 -5.18
N ALA A 54 -0.31 -4.25 -4.18
CA ALA A 54 -0.23 -3.61 -2.86
C ALA A 54 0.94 -4.14 -2.03
N ASN A 55 1.88 -3.26 -1.71
CA ASN A 55 2.88 -3.45 -0.67
C ASN A 55 3.35 -2.08 -0.13
N GLY A 56 4.02 -2.08 1.01
CA GLY A 56 4.50 -0.85 1.67
C GLY A 56 5.44 -0.02 0.79
N TYR A 57 6.34 -0.69 0.06
CA TYR A 57 7.28 -0.04 -0.85
C TYR A 57 6.57 0.72 -1.97
N ASN A 58 5.55 0.13 -2.59
CA ASN A 58 4.78 0.72 -3.67
C ASN A 58 3.98 1.92 -3.20
N TYR A 59 3.37 1.86 -2.00
CA TYR A 59 2.73 3.04 -1.42
C TYR A 59 3.73 4.18 -1.22
N SER A 60 4.90 3.88 -0.66
CA SER A 60 5.98 4.87 -0.47
C SER A 60 6.46 5.44 -1.82
N LEU A 61 6.65 4.59 -2.81
CA LEU A 61 7.12 4.97 -4.14
C LEU A 61 6.13 5.93 -4.83
N LEU A 62 4.85 5.59 -4.84
CA LEU A 62 3.82 6.43 -5.46
C LEU A 62 3.74 7.79 -4.77
N GLU A 63 3.76 7.82 -3.43
CA GLU A 63 3.78 9.08 -2.67
C GLU A 63 5.01 9.93 -2.98
N ARG A 64 6.21 9.34 -3.03
CA ARG A 64 7.45 10.06 -3.42
C ARG A 64 7.39 10.62 -4.85
N LYS A 65 6.64 9.97 -5.74
CA LYS A 65 6.43 10.42 -7.13
C LYS A 65 5.29 11.43 -7.27
N GLY A 66 4.63 11.83 -6.18
CA GLY A 66 3.46 12.72 -6.21
C GLY A 66 2.21 12.08 -6.81
N ILE A 67 2.16 10.74 -6.86
CA ILE A 67 1.05 9.99 -7.45
C ILE A 67 0.13 9.49 -6.33
N THR A 68 -1.16 9.77 -6.45
CA THR A 68 -2.16 9.17 -5.56
C THR A 68 -2.43 7.73 -5.97
N GLY A 69 -1.90 6.78 -5.20
CA GLY A 69 -2.15 5.35 -5.37
C GLY A 69 -3.49 4.91 -4.81
N TRP A 70 -4.38 4.44 -5.69
CA TRP A 70 -5.66 3.78 -5.43
C TRP A 70 -5.52 2.26 -5.55
N VAL A 71 -4.52 1.73 -4.83
CA VAL A 71 -4.27 0.29 -4.72
C VAL A 71 -4.88 -0.18 -3.39
N PRO A 72 -5.77 -1.19 -3.38
CA PRO A 72 -6.43 -1.59 -2.15
C PRO A 72 -5.44 -2.21 -1.16
N VAL A 73 -5.47 -1.73 0.08
CA VAL A 73 -4.89 -2.41 1.24
C VAL A 73 -5.67 -3.70 1.48
N PHE A 74 -4.96 -4.83 1.46
CA PHE A 74 -5.52 -6.17 1.60
C PHE A 74 -4.70 -6.99 2.61
N GLY A 75 -5.21 -8.18 2.95
CA GLY A 75 -4.52 -9.13 3.82
C GLY A 75 -4.64 -8.79 5.30
N GLN A 76 -3.58 -9.08 6.04
CA GLN A 76 -3.57 -9.00 7.51
C GLN A 76 -3.18 -7.63 8.08
N TYR A 77 -3.11 -6.59 7.25
CA TYR A 77 -2.78 -5.25 7.73
C TYR A 77 -3.87 -4.73 8.68
N LYS A 78 -3.48 -4.43 9.92
CA LYS A 78 -4.34 -3.79 10.92
C LYS A 78 -3.79 -2.39 11.18
N PRO A 79 -4.56 -1.31 10.96
CA PRO A 79 -4.10 0.06 11.21
C PRO A 79 -3.76 0.24 12.70
N GLU A 80 -4.65 -0.23 13.57
CA GLU A 80 -4.49 -0.20 15.02
C GLU A 80 -4.36 -1.61 15.59
N ILE A 81 -3.69 -1.70 16.74
CA ILE A 81 -3.58 -2.95 17.50
C ILE A 81 -4.42 -2.75 18.75
N GLU A 82 -5.53 -3.48 18.83
CA GLU A 82 -6.50 -3.35 19.93
C GLU A 82 -5.83 -3.52 21.29
N GLY A 83 -6.07 -2.56 22.19
CA GLY A 83 -5.46 -2.52 23.53
C GLY A 83 -3.99 -2.10 23.55
N PHE A 84 -3.40 -1.77 22.41
CA PHE A 84 -2.02 -1.32 22.29
C PHE A 84 -1.92 -0.02 21.47
N PRO A 85 -2.22 1.15 22.05
CA PRO A 85 -2.02 2.42 21.37
C PRO A 85 -0.54 2.66 21.09
N TYR A 86 -0.25 3.26 19.93
CA TYR A 86 1.09 3.64 19.51
C TYR A 86 1.37 5.11 19.80
N ASN A 87 2.49 5.40 20.46
CA ASN A 87 3.01 6.74 20.67
C ASN A 87 4.13 7.01 19.65
N LYS A 88 3.84 7.91 18.70
CA LYS A 88 4.79 8.28 17.63
C LYS A 88 5.99 9.09 18.14
N GLU A 89 5.82 9.92 19.15
CA GLU A 89 6.90 10.76 19.70
C GLU A 89 7.99 9.92 20.35
N LYS A 90 7.60 8.84 21.03
CA LYS A 90 8.51 7.93 21.74
C LYS A 90 8.89 6.67 20.94
N ASP A 91 8.29 6.47 19.77
CA ASP A 91 8.37 5.24 18.99
C ASP A 91 8.12 3.97 19.85
N GLU A 92 6.99 3.95 20.55
CA GLU A 92 6.62 2.86 21.45
C GLU A 92 5.12 2.55 21.45
N TYR A 93 4.76 1.31 21.74
CA TYR A 93 3.39 0.94 22.08
C TYR A 93 3.20 0.94 23.60
N SER A 94 1.98 1.12 24.08
CA SER A 94 1.63 0.92 25.49
C SER A 94 0.68 -0.25 25.63
N CYS A 95 0.87 -1.11 26.64
CA CYS A 95 -0.08 -2.20 26.91
C CYS A 95 -1.27 -1.72 27.78
N PRO A 96 -2.32 -2.56 27.98
CA PRO A 96 -3.48 -2.18 28.79
C PRO A 96 -3.18 -1.82 30.26
N VAL A 97 -2.02 -2.26 30.80
CA VAL A 97 -1.54 -1.90 32.16
C VAL A 97 -0.53 -0.75 32.13
N ASN A 98 -0.50 0.03 31.05
CA ASN A 98 0.37 1.20 30.85
C ASN A 98 1.88 0.91 30.94
N LYS A 99 2.31 -0.31 30.57
CA LYS A 99 3.73 -0.63 30.41
C LYS A 99 4.15 -0.41 28.96
N PRO A 100 5.33 0.20 28.71
CA PRO A 100 5.78 0.49 27.36
C PRO A 100 6.34 -0.76 26.67
N LEU A 101 6.16 -0.78 25.35
CA LEU A 101 6.76 -1.67 24.37
C LEU A 101 7.59 -0.77 23.44
N PRO A 102 8.81 -0.36 23.84
CA PRO A 102 9.64 0.52 23.03
C PRO A 102 10.11 -0.19 21.77
N PHE A 103 10.52 0.58 20.76
CA PHE A 103 11.23 0.06 19.61
C PHE A 103 12.53 -0.65 20.02
N LYS A 104 12.80 -1.79 19.40
CA LYS A 104 13.92 -2.66 19.74
C LYS A 104 14.84 -2.99 18.59
N GLY A 105 14.40 -2.77 17.36
CA GLY A 105 15.20 -3.04 16.18
C GLY A 105 14.36 -3.49 15.00
N PHE A 106 15.06 -3.71 13.89
CA PHE A 106 14.48 -4.21 12.65
C PHE A 106 14.55 -5.72 12.57
N TYR A 107 13.62 -6.30 11.81
CA TYR A 107 13.62 -7.69 11.40
C TYR A 107 13.28 -7.74 9.91
N THR A 108 14.03 -8.52 9.16
CA THR A 108 13.77 -8.79 7.75
C THR A 108 13.27 -10.21 7.64
N ASP A 109 12.11 -10.40 7.02
CA ASP A 109 11.58 -11.73 6.76
C ASP A 109 12.30 -12.40 5.57
N PRO A 110 12.09 -13.70 5.32
CA PRO A 110 12.69 -14.40 4.18
C PRO A 110 12.32 -13.81 2.81
N ASP A 111 11.18 -13.10 2.72
CA ASP A 111 10.72 -12.43 1.50
C ASP A 111 11.38 -11.04 1.30
N GLY A 112 12.27 -10.64 2.22
CA GLY A 112 13.00 -9.37 2.18
C GLY A 112 12.21 -8.16 2.73
N ALA A 113 11.02 -8.36 3.29
CA ALA A 113 10.23 -7.29 3.87
C ALA A 113 10.78 -6.91 5.25
N VAL A 114 10.92 -5.60 5.48
CA VAL A 114 11.50 -5.04 6.71
C VAL A 114 10.38 -4.61 7.67
N PHE A 115 10.53 -5.00 8.93
CA PHE A 115 9.61 -4.71 10.02
C PHE A 115 10.34 -4.08 11.22
N LYS A 116 9.65 -3.19 11.93
CA LYS A 116 10.02 -2.74 13.26
C LYS A 116 9.47 -3.71 14.31
N ASN A 117 10.31 -4.03 15.29
CA ASN A 117 9.91 -4.84 16.46
C ASN A 117 9.83 -3.99 17.72
N TYR A 118 8.78 -4.24 18.49
CA TYR A 118 8.50 -3.63 19.77
C TYR A 118 8.21 -4.73 20.78
N TRP A 119 8.79 -4.67 21.96
CA TRP A 119 8.46 -5.64 23.01
C TRP A 119 8.56 -5.06 24.41
N ALA A 120 7.68 -5.55 25.27
CA ALA A 120 7.66 -5.18 26.69
C ALA A 120 8.86 -5.80 27.40
N ALA A 121 9.24 -5.23 28.54
CA ALA A 121 10.24 -5.87 29.37
C ALA A 121 9.68 -7.19 29.94
N ALA A 122 10.41 -8.30 29.76
CA ALA A 122 9.97 -9.61 30.23
C ALA A 122 9.73 -9.66 31.75
N LYS A 123 10.50 -8.88 32.53
CA LYS A 123 10.28 -8.73 33.97
C LYS A 123 8.90 -8.15 34.31
N ASP A 124 8.41 -7.21 33.52
CA ASP A 124 7.11 -6.57 33.74
C ASP A 124 5.98 -7.54 33.37
N CYS A 125 6.13 -8.29 32.28
CA CYS A 125 5.17 -9.33 31.90
C CYS A 125 5.16 -10.52 32.87
N LYS A 126 6.29 -10.88 33.47
CA LYS A 126 6.41 -12.04 34.38
C LYS A 126 5.52 -11.89 35.61
N VAL A 127 5.42 -10.69 36.17
CA VAL A 127 4.62 -10.37 37.37
C VAL A 127 3.25 -9.76 37.04
N CYS A 128 2.91 -9.64 35.76
CA CYS A 128 1.67 -9.00 35.33
C CYS A 128 0.45 -9.89 35.61
N PRO A 129 -0.61 -9.39 36.30
CA PRO A 129 -1.84 -10.14 36.53
C PRO A 129 -2.52 -10.62 35.24
N MET A 130 -2.36 -9.86 34.14
CA MET A 130 -2.95 -10.19 32.84
C MET A 130 -2.10 -11.17 32.01
N LYS A 131 -0.97 -11.69 32.51
CA LYS A 131 -0.03 -12.52 31.74
C LYS A 131 -0.74 -13.71 31.08
N ALA A 132 -1.57 -14.44 31.84
CA ALA A 132 -2.26 -15.63 31.35
C ALA A 132 -3.14 -15.36 30.11
N ASN A 133 -3.80 -14.19 30.06
CA ASN A 133 -4.66 -13.82 28.94
C ASN A 133 -3.92 -13.07 27.82
N CYS A 134 -2.89 -12.29 28.17
CA CYS A 134 -2.18 -11.44 27.22
C CYS A 134 -1.06 -12.17 26.46
N VAL A 135 -0.29 -13.00 27.16
CA VAL A 135 0.92 -13.70 26.68
C VAL A 135 1.12 -15.05 27.39
N PRO A 136 0.22 -16.03 27.17
CA PRO A 136 0.25 -17.31 27.89
C PRO A 136 1.54 -18.10 27.66
N ASN A 137 2.01 -18.17 26.41
CA ASN A 137 3.07 -19.09 25.98
C ASN A 137 4.41 -18.39 25.67
N ILE A 138 4.51 -17.07 25.86
CA ILE A 138 5.70 -16.29 25.50
C ILE A 138 6.13 -15.40 26.67
N PRO A 139 7.44 -15.09 26.80
CA PRO A 139 7.95 -14.36 27.96
C PRO A 139 7.42 -12.92 28.09
N CYS A 140 7.10 -12.28 26.96
CA CYS A 140 6.59 -10.91 26.92
C CYS A 140 5.80 -10.64 25.64
N ARG A 141 5.01 -9.57 25.66
CA ARG A 141 4.25 -9.13 24.48
C ARG A 141 5.22 -8.55 23.45
N LYS A 142 5.16 -9.08 22.23
CA LYS A 142 5.86 -8.57 21.05
C LYS A 142 4.85 -8.05 20.04
N ILE A 143 5.16 -6.90 19.44
CA ILE A 143 4.45 -6.31 18.32
C ILE A 143 5.45 -6.13 17.19
N THR A 144 5.05 -6.55 15.98
CA THR A 144 5.84 -6.39 14.76
C THR A 144 5.01 -5.58 13.80
N LYS A 145 5.58 -4.50 13.26
CA LYS A 145 4.91 -3.57 12.36
C LYS A 145 5.79 -3.28 11.16
N THR A 146 5.22 -3.17 9.96
CA THR A 146 6.01 -2.83 8.76
C THR A 146 6.67 -1.45 8.91
N VAL A 147 7.86 -1.25 8.33
CA VAL A 147 8.49 0.08 8.28
C VAL A 147 7.66 1.10 7.47
N TYR A 148 6.75 0.61 6.62
CA TYR A 148 5.88 1.42 5.78
C TYR A 148 4.51 1.71 6.41
N ASP A 149 4.40 1.64 7.74
CA ASP A 149 3.11 1.71 8.42
C ASP A 149 2.34 2.99 8.11
N GLU A 150 3.02 4.13 8.09
CA GLU A 150 2.37 5.41 7.78
C GLU A 150 1.79 5.45 6.36
N GLN A 151 2.50 4.86 5.39
CA GLN A 151 2.05 4.77 4.00
C GLN A 151 0.82 3.85 3.89
N TYR A 152 0.83 2.74 4.64
CA TYR A 152 -0.33 1.88 4.76
C TYR A 152 -1.52 2.58 5.42
N LEU A 153 -1.32 3.33 6.50
CA LEU A 153 -2.38 4.10 7.17
C LEU A 153 -3.03 5.09 6.20
N ARG A 154 -2.22 5.83 5.43
CA ARG A 154 -2.72 6.76 4.40
C ARG A 154 -3.47 6.02 3.29
N ALA A 155 -2.93 4.90 2.80
CA ALA A 155 -3.62 4.08 1.79
C ALA A 155 -4.95 3.52 2.30
N TYR A 156 -4.97 3.02 3.54
CA TYR A 156 -6.15 2.50 4.21
C TYR A 156 -7.22 3.58 4.38
N ALA A 157 -6.84 4.77 4.85
CA ALA A 157 -7.74 5.91 4.96
C ALA A 157 -8.30 6.33 3.59
N ARG A 158 -7.45 6.40 2.56
CA ARG A 158 -7.88 6.70 1.17
C ARG A 158 -8.92 5.68 0.68
N GLN A 159 -8.68 4.40 0.88
CA GLN A 159 -9.58 3.32 0.49
C GLN A 159 -10.98 3.44 1.09
N HIS A 160 -11.08 3.83 2.37
CA HIS A 160 -12.36 3.96 3.09
C HIS A 160 -13.07 5.30 2.86
N SER A 161 -12.42 6.25 2.18
CA SER A 161 -13.03 7.54 1.85
C SER A 161 -14.16 7.43 0.81
N ARG A 162 -14.99 8.47 0.68
CA ARG A 162 -15.98 8.59 -0.41
C ARG A 162 -15.32 8.41 -1.79
N ARG A 163 -14.15 9.03 -1.99
CA ARG A 163 -13.39 8.91 -3.25
C ARG A 163 -12.85 7.49 -3.45
N GLY A 164 -12.36 6.84 -2.40
CA GLY A 164 -11.92 5.43 -2.47
C GLY A 164 -13.01 4.48 -2.95
N ARG A 165 -14.25 4.68 -2.47
CA ARG A 165 -15.42 3.93 -2.95
C ARG A 165 -15.73 4.18 -4.43
N GLN A 166 -15.57 5.41 -4.92
CA GLN A 166 -15.72 5.75 -6.35
C GLN A 166 -14.63 5.09 -7.19
N MET A 167 -13.37 5.17 -6.76
CA MET A 167 -12.23 4.58 -7.48
C MET A 167 -12.31 3.05 -7.51
N LYS A 168 -12.86 2.41 -6.46
CA LYS A 168 -13.19 0.99 -6.46
C LYS A 168 -14.18 0.64 -7.58
N LYS A 169 -15.28 1.40 -7.70
CA LYS A 169 -16.27 1.20 -8.77
C LYS A 169 -15.63 1.36 -10.15
N LEU A 170 -14.83 2.41 -10.35
CA LEU A 170 -14.12 2.66 -11.61
C LEU A 170 -13.18 1.51 -11.98
N ARG A 171 -12.42 0.99 -11.01
CA ARG A 171 -11.55 -0.18 -11.21
C ARG A 171 -12.34 -1.43 -11.61
N GLN A 172 -13.52 -1.64 -11.02
CA GLN A 172 -14.38 -2.80 -11.32
C GLN A 172 -15.15 -2.66 -12.64
N SER A 173 -15.52 -1.45 -13.06
CA SER A 173 -16.29 -1.20 -14.29
C SER A 173 -15.43 -1.26 -15.55
N THR A 174 -14.13 -1.01 -15.41
CA THR A 174 -13.17 -1.08 -16.52
C THR A 174 -12.75 -2.53 -16.71
N VAL A 175 -13.63 -3.38 -17.24
CA VAL A 175 -13.38 -4.81 -17.51
C VAL A 175 -12.86 -4.93 -18.95
N GLU A 176 -11.64 -5.47 -19.11
CA GLU A 176 -10.95 -5.79 -20.39
C GLU A 176 -10.82 -4.68 -21.47
N PRO A 177 -9.73 -4.65 -22.26
CA PRO A 177 -9.71 -3.85 -23.48
C PRO A 177 -10.69 -4.50 -24.47
N VAL A 178 -11.75 -3.77 -24.82
CA VAL A 178 -12.47 -4.06 -26.05
C VAL A 178 -11.47 -3.79 -27.18
N PHE A 179 -10.82 -4.84 -27.71
CA PHE A 179 -10.00 -4.78 -28.93
C PHE A 179 -10.82 -4.32 -30.17
N THR A 180 -12.11 -4.02 -29.99
CA THR A 180 -13.09 -3.70 -31.01
C THR A 180 -13.95 -2.49 -30.64
N SER A 181 -13.36 -1.30 -30.48
CA SER A 181 -14.16 -0.08 -30.71
C SER A 181 -13.30 1.06 -31.25
N ASN A 182 -13.51 1.34 -32.54
CA ASN A 182 -13.02 2.52 -33.22
C ASN A 182 -13.68 3.76 -32.58
N ALA A 183 -12.96 4.49 -31.74
CA ALA A 183 -13.33 5.84 -31.35
C ALA A 183 -12.18 6.79 -31.70
N ARG A 184 -12.47 7.79 -32.51
CA ARG A 184 -11.56 8.88 -32.89
C ARG A 184 -11.26 9.70 -31.64
N PHE A 185 -9.98 9.86 -31.28
CA PHE A 185 -9.57 10.57 -30.06
C PHE A 185 -9.13 12.01 -30.35
N THR A 186 -9.87 12.97 -29.81
CA THR A 186 -9.44 14.37 -29.68
C THR A 186 -8.61 14.55 -28.41
N TYR A 187 -7.30 14.77 -28.57
CA TYR A 187 -6.29 14.82 -27.51
C TYR A 187 -6.26 16.09 -26.62
N LEU A 188 -7.20 17.02 -26.73
CA LEU A 188 -6.79 18.43 -26.61
C LEU A 188 -6.99 19.19 -25.29
N PHE A 189 -7.51 18.63 -24.18
CA PHE A 189 -7.82 19.50 -23.01
C PHE A 189 -7.59 18.92 -21.60
N ARG A 190 -6.69 17.95 -21.39
CA ARG A 190 -6.49 17.41 -20.03
C ARG A 190 -5.03 17.20 -19.65
N LYS A 191 -4.54 18.00 -18.69
CA LYS A 191 -3.18 17.86 -18.11
C LYS A 191 -3.02 16.66 -17.16
N TYR A 192 -4.10 15.99 -16.75
CA TYR A 192 -4.08 14.93 -15.73
C TYR A 192 -4.77 13.65 -16.17
N ILE A 193 -4.04 12.53 -16.20
CA ILE A 193 -4.55 11.22 -16.62
C ILE A 193 -4.67 10.26 -15.42
N PRO A 194 -5.87 9.69 -15.16
CA PRO A 194 -6.04 8.59 -14.22
C PRO A 194 -5.68 7.25 -14.87
N VAL A 195 -4.57 6.66 -14.45
CA VAL A 195 -4.05 5.42 -15.01
C VAL A 195 -4.61 4.23 -14.24
N LEU A 196 -5.14 3.24 -14.95
CA LEU A 196 -5.49 1.93 -14.42
C LEU A 196 -4.43 0.89 -14.81
N LEU A 197 -3.83 0.24 -13.81
CA LEU A 197 -3.02 -0.97 -13.96
C LEU A 197 -3.86 -2.18 -13.58
N LYS A 198 -3.82 -3.21 -14.41
CA LYS A 198 -4.36 -4.52 -14.08
C LYS A 198 -3.24 -5.54 -13.96
N ALA A 199 -3.38 -6.40 -12.97
CA ALA A 199 -2.58 -7.63 -12.89
C ALA A 199 -3.02 -8.58 -14.02
N ASN A 200 -2.07 -9.35 -14.55
CA ASN A 200 -2.36 -10.39 -15.53
C ASN A 200 -2.89 -11.65 -14.82
#